data_AF-A0A1Q9C7Z1-F1
#
_entry.id   AF-A0A1Q9C7Z1-F1
#
_cell.length_a   1.000
_cell.length_b   1.000
_cell.length_c   1.000
_cell.angle_alpha   90.00
_cell.angle_beta   90.00
_cell.angle_gamma   90.00
#
_symmetry.space_group_name_H-M   'P 1'
#
loop_
_entity.id
_entity.type
_entity.pdbx_description
1 polymer ?
#
loop_
_entity_poly.entity_id
_entity_poly.type
_entity_poly.pdbx_seq_one_letter_code
_entity_poly.pdbx_strand_id
1 'polypeptide(L)'
;MKLMEMALQKRWVFDTTKLSVTARATQAREDYEFGKVTSRDLQQSELHAVQEEERVQEEEESHVALVLLSKVLVGNVMALWLQGSFVALTYQDSFNDMSLATVKLLISMVISAAQAALRCWRASCRLGVGGAWMSVMVMSFVFWSFLKVYYAKVCPYHLWNLTTGCVGGSDE
;
A
#
# COMPACT_ATOMS: atom_id res chain seq x y z
N MET A 1 -1.48 -29.69 -1.35
CA MET A 1 -0.23 -29.27 -0.69
C MET A 1 0.86 -28.93 -1.71
N LYS A 2 1.23 -29.83 -2.63
CA LYS A 2 2.25 -29.58 -3.68
C LYS A 2 2.05 -28.34 -4.59
N LEU A 3 0.81 -27.91 -4.84
CA LEU A 3 0.55 -26.70 -5.65
C LEU A 3 0.94 -25.40 -4.94
N MET A 4 0.85 -25.37 -3.61
CA MET A 4 1.24 -24.19 -2.82
C MET A 4 2.77 -24.11 -2.69
N GLU A 5 3.45 -25.27 -2.56
CA GLU A 5 4.92 -25.36 -2.64
C GLU A 5 5.44 -24.94 -4.02
N MET A 6 4.81 -25.41 -5.11
CA MET A 6 5.20 -25.01 -6.47
C MET A 6 4.90 -23.54 -6.77
N ALA A 7 3.88 -22.95 -6.14
CA ALA A 7 3.58 -21.52 -6.26
C ALA A 7 4.57 -20.66 -5.48
N LEU A 8 5.03 -21.13 -4.31
CA LEU A 8 6.12 -20.51 -3.55
C LEU A 8 7.44 -20.55 -4.33
N GLN A 9 7.74 -21.66 -5.01
CA GLN A 9 8.92 -21.77 -5.87
C GLN A 9 8.91 -20.82 -7.08
N LYS A 10 7.73 -20.40 -7.57
CA LYS A 10 7.63 -19.41 -8.67
C LYS A 10 7.81 -17.96 -8.23
N ARG A 11 7.64 -17.65 -6.94
CA ARG A 11 7.85 -16.28 -6.42
C ARG A 11 9.33 -15.89 -6.46
N TRP A 12 10.19 -16.88 -6.32
CA TRP A 12 11.62 -16.78 -6.54
C TRP A 12 11.91 -17.18 -7.99
N VAL A 13 11.82 -16.23 -8.92
CA VAL A 13 12.45 -16.45 -10.23
C VAL A 13 13.94 -16.53 -9.95
N PHE A 14 14.46 -17.76 -9.96
CA PHE A 14 15.88 -18.04 -9.87
C PHE A 14 16.56 -17.33 -11.02
N ASP A 15 17.11 -16.15 -10.74
CA ASP A 15 17.97 -15.46 -11.68
C ASP A 15 19.25 -16.26 -11.77
N THR A 16 19.36 -17.08 -12.81
CA THR A 16 20.51 -17.98 -13.01
C THR A 16 21.80 -17.21 -13.24
N THR A 17 21.74 -15.88 -13.40
CA THR A 17 22.94 -15.04 -13.45
C THR A 17 23.47 -14.64 -12.07
N LYS A 18 22.64 -14.68 -11.02
CA LYS A 18 23.03 -14.43 -9.61
C LYS A 18 23.24 -15.72 -8.81
N LEU A 19 23.68 -16.77 -9.51
CA LEU A 19 23.79 -18.17 -9.08
C LEU A 19 24.71 -18.44 -7.88
N SER A 20 25.23 -17.44 -7.18
CA SER A 20 26.42 -17.67 -6.34
C SER A 20 26.14 -18.26 -4.96
N VAL A 21 24.94 -18.12 -4.38
CA VAL A 21 24.79 -18.45 -2.94
C VAL A 21 23.98 -19.70 -2.71
N THR A 22 22.76 -19.78 -3.23
CA THR A 22 21.96 -21.02 -3.15
C THR A 22 22.63 -22.17 -3.89
N ALA A 23 23.19 -21.94 -5.08
CA ALA A 23 23.89 -22.99 -5.81
C ALA A 23 25.20 -23.43 -5.10
N ARG A 24 25.91 -22.51 -4.44
CA ARG A 24 27.06 -22.87 -3.59
C ARG A 24 26.63 -23.71 -2.38
N ALA A 25 25.49 -23.41 -1.76
CA ALA A 25 24.97 -24.21 -0.66
C ALA A 25 24.58 -25.63 -1.12
N THR A 26 23.94 -25.77 -2.29
CA THR A 26 23.63 -27.09 -2.86
C THR A 26 24.90 -27.85 -3.23
N GLN A 27 25.86 -27.18 -3.86
CA GLN A 27 27.14 -27.78 -4.24
C GLN A 27 27.96 -28.20 -3.00
N ALA A 28 27.94 -27.41 -1.92
CA ALA A 28 28.60 -27.76 -0.66
C ALA A 28 28.01 -29.03 -0.02
N ARG A 29 26.70 -29.28 -0.17
CA ARG A 29 26.05 -30.52 0.28
C ARG A 29 26.52 -31.72 -0.53
N GLU A 30 26.56 -31.60 -1.86
CA GLU A 30 27.08 -32.65 -2.73
C GLU A 30 28.57 -32.93 -2.43
N ASP A 31 29.39 -31.89 -2.33
CA ASP A 31 30.82 -32.04 -2.04
C ASP A 31 31.09 -32.60 -0.63
N TYR A 32 30.20 -32.37 0.34
CA TYR A 32 30.23 -33.04 1.63
C TYR A 32 29.93 -34.54 1.53
N GLU A 33 28.92 -34.94 0.75
CA GLU A 33 28.62 -36.37 0.49
C GLU A 33 29.78 -37.08 -0.20
N PHE A 34 30.51 -36.38 -1.07
CA PHE A 34 31.74 -36.89 -1.69
C PHE A 34 32.99 -36.78 -0.80
N GLY A 35 32.87 -36.27 0.43
CA GLY A 35 33.98 -36.14 1.38
C GLY A 35 35.04 -35.12 0.98
N LYS A 36 34.74 -34.20 0.06
CA LYS A 36 35.66 -33.15 -0.39
C LYS A 36 35.70 -31.93 0.54
N VAL A 37 34.67 -31.76 1.37
CA VAL A 37 34.46 -30.58 2.22
C VAL A 37 34.23 -31.03 3.66
N THR A 38 34.75 -30.28 4.64
CA THR A 38 34.58 -30.63 6.06
C THR A 38 33.20 -30.22 6.59
N SER A 39 32.74 -30.90 7.65
CA SER A 39 31.44 -30.59 8.28
C SER A 39 31.34 -29.13 8.76
N ARG A 40 32.45 -28.52 9.18
CA ARG A 40 32.48 -27.10 9.57
C ARG A 40 32.23 -26.17 8.39
N ASP A 41 32.85 -26.43 7.25
CA ASP A 41 32.68 -25.62 6.05
C ASP A 41 31.24 -25.72 5.49
N LEU A 42 30.62 -26.90 5.61
CA LEU A 42 29.20 -27.10 5.30
C LEU A 42 28.32 -26.23 6.21
N GLN A 43 28.50 -26.31 7.53
CA GLN A 43 27.71 -25.53 8.48
C GLN A 43 27.85 -24.02 8.24
N GLN A 44 29.06 -23.54 7.94
CA GLN A 44 29.29 -22.14 7.63
C GLN A 44 28.58 -21.70 6.34
N SER A 45 28.58 -22.56 5.33
CA SER A 45 27.86 -22.30 4.07
C SER A 45 26.35 -22.26 4.26
N GLU A 46 25.80 -23.12 5.12
CA GLU A 46 24.36 -23.12 5.44
C GLU A 46 23.96 -21.87 6.25
N LEU A 47 24.77 -21.45 7.23
CA LEU A 47 24.53 -20.22 7.97
C LEU A 47 24.51 -18.99 7.06
N HIS A 48 25.45 -18.91 6.11
CA HIS A 48 25.48 -17.81 5.14
C HIS A 48 24.25 -17.82 4.23
N ALA A 49 23.78 -19.00 3.81
CA ALA A 49 22.58 -19.12 2.99
C ALA A 49 21.34 -18.61 3.74
N VAL A 50 21.18 -18.95 5.03
CA VAL A 50 20.07 -18.48 5.87
C VAL A 50 20.11 -16.96 6.04
N GLN A 51 21.28 -16.39 6.33
CA GLN A 51 21.42 -14.93 6.48
C GLN A 51 21.06 -14.17 5.20
N GLU A 52 21.41 -14.71 4.04
CA GLU A 52 21.07 -14.09 2.77
C GLU A 52 19.58 -14.22 2.45
N GLU A 53 18.96 -15.36 2.77
CA GLU A 53 17.51 -15.54 2.65
C GLU A 53 16.75 -14.53 3.52
N GLU A 54 17.17 -14.37 4.79
CA GLU A 54 16.60 -13.37 5.70
C GLU A 54 16.74 -11.96 5.14
N ARG A 55 17.92 -11.59 4.65
CA ARG A 55 18.17 -10.27 4.07
C ARG A 55 17.29 -10.02 2.83
N VAL A 56 17.18 -11.00 1.93
CA VAL A 56 16.35 -10.82 0.73
C VAL A 56 14.87 -10.77 1.10
N GLN A 57 14.43 -11.52 2.11
CA GLN A 57 13.08 -11.44 2.61
C GLN A 57 12.78 -10.05 3.20
N GLU A 58 13.69 -9.47 3.99
CA GLU A 58 13.56 -8.10 4.50
C GLU A 58 13.47 -7.07 3.37
N GLU A 59 14.35 -7.19 2.36
CA GLU A 59 14.34 -6.31 1.18
C GLU A 59 13.03 -6.48 0.38
N GLU A 60 12.52 -7.70 0.21
CA GLU A 60 11.24 -7.97 -0.46
C GLU A 60 10.06 -7.37 0.32
N GLU A 61 10.01 -7.55 1.64
CA GLU A 61 8.95 -7.00 2.49
C GLU A 61 8.91 -5.46 2.40
N SER A 62 10.08 -4.81 2.40
CA SER A 62 10.19 -3.36 2.23
C SER A 62 9.71 -2.89 0.84
N HIS A 63 10.08 -3.60 -0.22
CA HIS A 63 9.68 -3.28 -1.59
C HIS A 63 8.17 -3.47 -1.76
N VAL A 64 7.61 -4.57 -1.28
CA VAL A 64 6.17 -4.84 -1.32
C VAL A 64 5.41 -3.77 -0.53
N ALA A 65 5.92 -3.33 0.61
CA ALA A 65 5.36 -2.22 1.37
C ALA A 65 5.35 -0.91 0.56
N LEU A 66 6.45 -0.56 -0.11
CA LEU A 66 6.54 0.63 -0.96
C LEU A 66 5.60 0.58 -2.18
N VAL A 67 5.44 -0.57 -2.80
CA VAL A 67 4.49 -0.76 -3.92
C VAL A 67 3.04 -0.64 -3.42
N LEU A 68 2.72 -1.24 -2.27
CA LEU A 68 1.41 -1.09 -1.64
C LEU A 68 1.14 0.37 -1.25
N LEU A 69 2.13 1.03 -0.66
CA LEU A 69 2.10 2.44 -0.27
C LEU A 69 1.75 3.34 -1.45
N SER A 70 2.58 3.29 -2.50
CA SER A 70 2.40 4.10 -3.70
C SER A 70 1.05 3.83 -4.34
N LYS A 71 0.62 2.57 -4.41
CA LYS A 71 -0.68 2.21 -5.00
C LYS A 71 -1.87 2.68 -4.17
N VAL A 72 -1.80 2.61 -2.85
CA VAL A 72 -2.89 3.06 -1.96
C VAL A 72 -2.95 4.59 -1.89
N LEU A 73 -1.80 5.27 -1.76
CA LEU A 73 -1.75 6.73 -1.73
C LEU A 73 -2.12 7.35 -3.07
N VAL A 74 -1.41 6.98 -4.13
CA VAL A 74 -1.64 7.59 -5.45
C VAL A 74 -2.97 7.12 -6.04
N GLY A 75 -3.33 5.85 -5.85
CA GLY A 75 -4.57 5.31 -6.40
C GLY A 75 -5.81 5.74 -5.62
N ASN A 76 -5.89 5.41 -4.33
CA ASN A 76 -7.12 5.60 -3.57
C ASN A 76 -7.24 7.01 -2.99
N VAL A 77 -6.17 7.54 -2.40
CA VAL A 77 -6.23 8.84 -1.70
C VAL A 77 -6.37 10.00 -2.69
N MET A 78 -5.57 10.04 -3.77
CA MET A 78 -5.72 11.09 -4.78
C MET A 78 -7.08 11.02 -5.49
N ALA A 79 -7.58 9.81 -5.77
CA ALA A 79 -8.92 9.67 -6.35
C ALA A 79 -10.01 10.19 -5.41
N LEU A 80 -9.96 9.85 -4.11
CA LEU A 80 -10.90 10.37 -3.11
C LEU A 80 -10.81 11.89 -2.98
N TRP A 81 -9.60 12.44 -3.00
CA TRP A 81 -9.38 13.88 -2.91
C TRP A 81 -9.93 14.62 -4.14
N LEU A 82 -9.72 14.09 -5.35
CA LEU A 82 -10.26 14.63 -6.59
C LEU A 82 -11.79 14.53 -6.62
N GLN A 83 -12.36 13.37 -6.24
CA GLN A 83 -13.81 13.19 -6.15
C GLN A 83 -14.44 14.16 -5.15
N GLY A 84 -13.84 14.32 -3.97
CA GLY A 84 -14.31 15.29 -2.96
C GLY A 84 -14.22 16.73 -3.46
N SER A 85 -13.19 17.07 -4.23
CA SER A 85 -13.05 18.40 -4.84
C SER A 85 -14.09 18.64 -5.92
N PHE A 86 -14.38 17.64 -6.75
CA PHE A 86 -15.43 17.73 -7.78
C PHE A 86 -16.83 17.84 -7.16
N VAL A 87 -17.10 17.07 -6.10
CA VAL A 87 -18.36 17.18 -5.34
C VAL A 87 -18.53 18.59 -4.75
N ALA A 88 -17.47 19.18 -4.18
CA ALA A 88 -17.52 20.53 -3.63
C ALA A 88 -17.85 21.59 -4.69
N LEU A 89 -17.24 21.49 -5.89
CA LEU A 89 -17.51 22.42 -7.00
C LEU A 89 -18.95 22.25 -7.54
N THR A 90 -19.37 21.01 -7.80
CA THR A 90 -20.71 20.74 -8.34
C THR A 90 -21.85 21.07 -7.37
N TYR A 91 -21.58 21.12 -6.07
CA TYR A 91 -22.59 21.50 -5.07
C TYR A 91 -23.02 22.96 -5.20
N GLN A 92 -22.12 23.85 -5.64
CA GLN A 92 -22.44 25.28 -5.80
C GLN A 92 -23.48 25.51 -6.90
N ASP A 93 -23.41 24.75 -7.99
CA ASP A 93 -24.29 24.95 -9.15
C ASP A 93 -25.65 24.25 -9.02
N SER A 94 -25.79 23.25 -8.14
CA SER A 94 -26.95 22.34 -8.12
C SER A 94 -27.77 22.40 -6.82
N PHE A 95 -27.80 23.54 -6.13
CA PHE A 95 -28.38 23.66 -4.76
C PHE A 95 -29.81 23.13 -4.57
N ASN A 96 -30.62 23.07 -5.63
CA ASN A 96 -32.02 22.63 -5.54
C ASN A 96 -32.32 21.24 -6.13
N ASP A 97 -31.39 20.66 -6.91
CA ASP A 97 -31.59 19.33 -7.50
C ASP A 97 -30.42 18.44 -7.13
N MET A 98 -30.67 17.51 -6.21
CA MET A 98 -29.73 16.44 -5.87
C MET A 98 -29.62 15.50 -7.07
N SER A 99 -28.80 15.90 -8.03
CA SER A 99 -28.64 15.18 -9.28
C SER A 99 -28.19 13.76 -8.98
N LEU A 100 -28.76 12.79 -9.70
CA LEU A 100 -28.37 11.37 -9.61
C LEU A 100 -26.84 11.18 -9.73
N ALA A 101 -26.15 12.13 -10.37
CA ALA A 101 -24.69 12.19 -10.46
C ALA A 101 -24.02 12.37 -9.09
N THR A 102 -24.49 13.31 -8.25
CA THR A 102 -23.92 13.53 -6.90
C THR A 102 -24.06 12.31 -5.99
N VAL A 103 -25.20 11.62 -6.06
CA VAL A 103 -25.45 10.38 -5.31
C VAL A 103 -24.47 9.28 -5.76
N LYS A 104 -24.29 9.11 -7.07
CA LYS A 104 -23.34 8.13 -7.62
C LYS A 104 -21.90 8.43 -7.19
N LEU A 105 -21.52 9.71 -7.17
CA LEU A 105 -20.19 10.14 -6.69
C LEU A 105 -20.01 9.84 -5.20
N LEU A 106 -20.99 10.14 -4.36
CA LEU A 106 -20.92 9.81 -2.93
C LEU A 106 -20.81 8.31 -2.68
N ILE A 107 -21.59 7.50 -3.41
CA ILE A 107 -21.49 6.03 -3.33
C ILE A 107 -20.09 5.57 -3.75
N SER A 108 -19.55 6.12 -4.84
CA SER A 108 -18.19 5.81 -5.29
C SER A 108 -17.14 6.18 -4.24
N MET A 109 -17.26 7.33 -3.57
CA MET A 109 -16.36 7.74 -2.50
C MET A 109 -16.41 6.77 -1.31
N VAL A 110 -17.60 6.34 -0.89
CA VAL A 110 -17.76 5.38 0.22
C VAL A 110 -17.11 4.03 -0.13
N ILE A 111 -17.31 3.53 -1.35
CA ILE A 111 -16.69 2.29 -1.82
C ILE A 111 -15.16 2.43 -1.83
N SER A 112 -14.63 3.53 -2.36
CA SER A 112 -13.18 3.79 -2.39
C SER A 112 -12.57 3.91 -0.99
N ALA A 113 -13.28 4.55 -0.05
CA ALA A 113 -12.86 4.63 1.35
C ALA A 113 -12.84 3.24 2.01
N ALA A 114 -13.87 2.41 1.79
CA ALA A 114 -13.91 1.05 2.31
C ALA A 114 -12.79 0.17 1.71
N GLN A 115 -12.51 0.29 0.42
CA GLN A 115 -11.40 -0.41 -0.22
C GLN A 115 -10.04 0.04 0.33
N ALA A 116 -9.85 1.33 0.60
CA ALA A 116 -8.64 1.85 1.24
C ALA A 116 -8.48 1.27 2.65
N ALA A 117 -9.54 1.31 3.47
CA ALA A 117 -9.53 0.76 4.82
C ALA A 117 -9.21 -0.74 4.84
N LEU A 118 -9.84 -1.54 3.98
CA LEU A 118 -9.56 -2.98 3.88
C LEU A 118 -8.11 -3.28 3.45
N ARG A 119 -7.53 -2.48 2.54
CA ARG A 119 -6.13 -2.62 2.12
C ARG A 119 -5.17 -2.23 3.24
N CYS A 120 -5.45 -1.12 3.95
CA CYS A 120 -4.66 -0.69 5.09
C CYS A 120 -4.72 -1.69 6.25
N TRP A 121 -5.88 -2.28 6.52
CA TRP A 121 -6.04 -3.34 7.50
C TRP A 121 -5.15 -4.55 7.18
N ARG A 122 -5.26 -5.07 5.94
CA ARG A 122 -4.45 -6.22 5.49
C ARG A 122 -2.95 -5.91 5.50
N ALA A 123 -2.56 -4.69 5.12
CA ALA A 123 -1.16 -4.25 5.17
C ALA A 123 -0.65 -4.14 6.61
N SER A 124 -1.48 -3.62 7.54
CA SER A 124 -1.14 -3.50 8.97
C SER A 124 -0.89 -4.85 9.61
N CYS A 125 -1.70 -5.86 9.29
CA CYS A 125 -1.51 -7.22 9.80
C CYS A 125 -0.21 -7.88 9.30
N ARG A 126 0.36 -7.43 8.17
CA ARG A 126 1.58 -8.01 7.59
C ARG A 126 2.86 -7.27 7.96
N LEU A 127 2.82 -5.93 8.03
CA LEU A 127 3.99 -5.08 8.20
C LEU A 127 4.23 -4.62 9.65
N GLY A 128 3.44 -5.11 10.60
CA GLY A 128 3.56 -4.76 12.02
C GLY A 128 3.43 -3.25 12.27
N VAL A 129 4.37 -2.68 13.02
CA VAL A 129 4.36 -1.26 13.43
C VAL A 129 4.42 -0.31 12.23
N GLY A 130 5.22 -0.64 11.21
CA GLY A 130 5.30 0.18 9.99
C GLY A 130 3.95 0.23 9.26
N GLY A 131 3.25 -0.91 9.20
CA GLY A 131 1.90 -0.99 8.65
C GLY A 131 0.87 -0.16 9.43
N ALA A 132 0.96 -0.14 10.76
CA ALA A 132 0.07 0.65 11.61
C ALA A 132 0.22 2.16 11.36
N TRP A 133 1.46 2.68 11.32
CA TRP A 133 1.72 4.08 10.96
C TRP A 133 1.15 4.44 9.60
N MET A 134 1.33 3.54 8.63
CA MET A 134 0.79 3.72 7.29
C MET A 134 -0.73 3.78 7.25
N SER A 135 -1.40 2.94 8.04
CA SER A 135 -2.85 2.94 8.18
C SER A 135 -3.37 4.25 8.77
N VAL A 136 -2.72 4.77 9.82
CA VAL A 136 -3.07 6.06 10.43
C VAL A 136 -2.98 7.19 9.41
N MET A 137 -1.92 7.23 8.61
CA MET A 137 -1.74 8.26 7.59
C MET A 137 -2.85 8.21 6.53
N VAL A 138 -3.15 7.03 5.99
CA VAL A 138 -4.21 6.88 4.97
C VAL A 138 -5.59 7.21 5.55
N MET A 139 -5.90 6.73 6.75
CA MET A 139 -7.18 7.03 7.41
C MET A 139 -7.34 8.53 7.70
N SER A 140 -6.25 9.23 8.01
CA SER A 140 -6.26 10.69 8.18
C SER A 140 -6.61 11.40 6.87
N PHE A 141 -6.08 10.96 5.73
CA PHE A 141 -6.44 11.51 4.41
C PHE A 141 -7.88 11.18 3.98
N VAL A 142 -8.36 9.98 4.30
CA VAL A 142 -9.76 9.60 4.06
C VAL A 142 -10.69 10.48 4.89
N PHE A 143 -10.41 10.61 6.19
CA PHE A 143 -11.14 11.48 7.09
C PHE A 143 -11.13 12.94 6.61
N TRP A 144 -9.96 13.42 6.17
CA TRP A 144 -9.81 14.74 5.57
C TRP A 144 -10.70 14.95 4.34
N SER A 145 -10.80 13.95 3.48
CA SER A 145 -11.66 14.01 2.29
C SER A 145 -13.14 14.07 2.67
N PHE A 146 -13.55 13.36 3.73
CA PHE A 146 -14.91 13.45 4.28
C PHE A 146 -15.20 14.82 4.88
N LEU A 147 -14.27 15.39 5.66
CA LEU A 147 -14.38 16.75 6.19
C LEU A 147 -14.61 17.76 5.07
N LYS A 148 -13.85 17.68 3.98
CA LYS A 148 -14.01 18.57 2.82
C LYS A 148 -15.42 18.51 2.24
N VAL A 149 -15.97 17.29 2.07
CA VAL A 149 -17.34 17.10 1.56
C VAL A 149 -18.39 17.57 2.57
N TYR A 150 -18.15 17.36 3.87
CA TYR A 150 -19.05 17.82 4.93
C TYR A 150 -19.14 19.35 4.97
N TYR A 151 -18.00 20.04 4.97
CA TYR A 151 -17.98 21.50 5.01
C TYR A 151 -18.48 22.16 3.73
N ALA A 152 -18.34 21.50 2.57
CA ALA A 152 -18.99 21.94 1.33
C ALA A 152 -20.52 21.99 1.45
N LYS A 153 -21.13 21.19 2.33
CA LYS A 153 -22.59 21.25 2.60
C LYS A 153 -22.96 22.33 3.61
N VAL A 154 -22.11 22.56 4.61
CA VAL A 154 -22.39 23.51 5.69
C VAL A 154 -22.21 24.95 5.23
N CYS A 155 -21.25 25.23 4.33
CA CYS A 155 -21.00 26.58 3.83
C CYS A 155 -21.22 26.65 2.30
N PRO A 156 -22.46 26.94 1.85
CA PRO A 156 -22.81 26.96 0.43
C PRO A 156 -22.10 28.07 -0.35
N TYR A 157 -21.89 29.22 0.28
CA TYR A 157 -21.39 30.44 -0.37
C TYR A 157 -19.86 30.58 -0.36
N HIS A 158 -19.14 29.72 0.37
CA HIS A 158 -17.69 29.86 0.54
C HIS A 158 -16.94 28.58 0.23
N LEU A 159 -15.83 28.74 -0.49
CA LEU A 159 -14.90 27.64 -0.71
C LEU A 159 -14.10 27.44 0.59
N TRP A 160 -14.52 26.45 1.37
CA TRP A 160 -13.86 26.13 2.62
C TRP A 160 -12.52 25.45 2.33
N ASN A 161 -11.43 26.14 2.63
CA ASN A 161 -10.11 25.57 2.65
C ASN A 161 -9.74 25.30 4.11
N LEU A 162 -9.23 24.12 4.42
CA LEU A 162 -8.96 23.76 5.82
C LEU A 162 -7.80 24.57 6.43
N THR A 163 -6.86 25.03 5.60
CA THR A 163 -5.72 25.84 6.04
C THR A 163 -6.04 27.34 6.14
N THR A 164 -6.89 27.86 5.26
CA THR A 164 -7.20 29.30 5.19
C THR A 164 -8.59 29.64 5.72
N GLY A 165 -9.38 28.64 6.12
CA GLY A 165 -10.77 28.80 6.54
C GLY A 165 -11.74 29.04 5.38
N CYS A 166 -12.93 29.58 5.70
CA CYS A 166 -13.84 30.11 4.70
C CYS A 166 -13.20 31.35 4.09
N VAL A 167 -12.78 31.24 2.83
CA VAL A 167 -12.42 32.42 2.05
C VAL A 167 -13.72 32.96 1.49
N GLY A 168 -14.25 33.99 2.16
CA GLY A 168 -15.33 34.81 1.64
C GLY A 168 -14.85 35.50 0.37
N GLY A 169 -15.49 35.21 -0.76
CA GLY A 169 -15.44 36.14 -1.88
C GLY A 169 -16.00 37.44 -1.33
N SER A 170 -15.16 38.46 -1.19
CA SER A 170 -15.63 39.79 -0.81
C SER A 170 -16.68 40.20 -1.83
N ASP A 171 -17.93 40.33 -1.36
CA ASP A 171 -19.05 40.79 -2.15
C ASP A 171 -18.68 42.11 -2.86
N GLU A 172 -18.53 42.04 -4.18
CA GLU A 172 -18.72 43.16 -5.12
C GLU A 172 -19.98 42.87 -5.96
#